data_AF-A0A7Z2SUI2-F1
#
_entry.id   AF-A0A7Z2SUI2-F1
#
_cell.length_a   1.000
_cell.length_b   1.000
_cell.length_c   1.000
_cell.angle_alpha   90.00
_cell.angle_beta   90.00
_cell.angle_gamma   90.00
#
_symmetry.space_group_name_H-M   'P 1'
#
loop_
_entity.id
_entity.type
_entity.pdbx_description
1 polymer ?
#
loop_
_entity_poly.entity_id
_entity_poly.type
_entity_poly.pdbx_seq_one_letter_code
_entity_poly.pdbx_strand_id
1 'polypeptide(L)'
;MKLKSIPVILLGLLCLTACSNVVDAVGDQYPMEDIVYDDVGNKSEIFRAYDQKPEKVAAGITDSEEAVHKASKDGRDLMLYDDYLVQVYQDTQKEEDTIIEVSDKEFVRNNYDSDFFSDYGIEEEAEEVYAMDLDNRGGFFYTGYIGGSGGSYVKNAGSSPSVRQSSSTSSGVRGGGPGAGK
;
A
#
# COMPACT_ATOMS: atom_id res chain seq x y z
N MET A 1 27.95 57.57 -17.92
CA MET A 1 27.52 56.15 -18.01
C MET A 1 28.11 55.37 -16.84
N LYS A 2 27.31 54.96 -15.86
CA LYS A 2 27.72 53.99 -14.82
C LYS A 2 26.50 53.09 -14.54
N LEU A 3 26.75 51.80 -14.68
CA LEU A 3 25.84 50.67 -14.82
C LEU A 3 25.02 50.44 -13.53
N LYS A 4 23.72 50.20 -13.64
CA LYS A 4 22.84 49.75 -12.55
C LYS A 4 23.07 48.24 -12.33
N SER A 5 23.50 47.86 -11.13
CA SER A 5 23.63 46.46 -10.72
C SER A 5 22.25 45.87 -10.42
N ILE A 6 21.87 44.81 -11.12
CA ILE A 6 20.67 44.01 -10.85
C ILE A 6 21.12 42.82 -9.98
N PRO A 7 20.54 42.57 -8.80
CA PRO A 7 20.80 41.33 -8.09
C PRO A 7 19.97 40.20 -8.73
N VAL A 8 20.65 39.27 -9.39
CA VAL A 8 20.09 37.97 -9.79
C VAL A 8 20.00 37.12 -8.53
N ILE A 9 18.80 36.99 -7.97
CA ILE A 9 18.52 36.01 -6.92
C ILE A 9 18.31 34.67 -7.64
N LEU A 10 19.40 33.91 -7.73
CA LEU A 10 19.38 32.52 -8.14
C LEU A 10 18.81 31.71 -6.96
N LEU A 11 17.50 31.50 -6.98
CA LEU A 11 16.82 30.56 -6.09
C LEU A 11 17.17 29.15 -6.57
N GLY A 12 18.26 28.60 -6.04
CA GLY A 12 18.59 27.19 -6.18
C GLY A 12 17.51 26.37 -5.49
N LEU A 13 16.66 25.74 -6.29
CA LEU A 13 15.74 24.70 -5.85
C LEU A 13 16.59 23.53 -5.36
N LEU A 14 16.86 23.51 -4.06
CA LEU A 14 17.33 22.31 -3.38
C LEU A 14 16.21 21.30 -3.52
N CYS A 15 16.37 20.33 -4.42
CA CYS A 15 15.64 19.08 -4.34
C CYS A 15 16.09 18.43 -3.02
N LEU A 16 15.41 18.76 -1.92
CA LEU A 16 15.31 17.82 -0.82
C LEU A 16 14.62 16.61 -1.44
N THR A 17 15.41 15.60 -1.80
CA THR A 17 14.90 14.25 -1.94
C THR A 17 14.37 13.89 -0.55
N ALA A 18 13.09 14.22 -0.31
CA ALA A 18 12.39 13.78 0.87
C ALA A 18 12.27 12.26 0.69
N CYS A 19 13.18 11.51 1.31
CA CYS A 19 12.87 10.11 1.57
C CYS A 19 11.59 10.13 2.39
N SER A 20 10.47 9.80 1.73
CA SER A 20 9.16 9.77 2.37
C SER A 20 9.28 8.91 3.62
N ASN A 21 8.96 9.51 4.78
CA ASN A 21 9.00 8.78 6.04
C ASN A 21 7.60 8.32 6.48
N VAL A 22 6.74 8.01 5.50
CA VAL A 22 5.36 7.63 5.75
C VAL A 22 5.25 6.33 6.57
N VAL A 23 6.22 5.43 6.44
CA VAL A 23 6.29 4.19 7.25
C VAL A 23 6.41 4.53 8.73
N ASP A 24 7.34 5.40 9.13
CA ASP A 24 7.47 5.82 10.53
C ASP A 24 6.22 6.61 10.98
N ALA A 25 5.70 7.50 10.13
CA ALA A 25 4.53 8.31 10.45
C ALA A 25 3.29 7.45 10.75
N VAL A 26 3.09 6.35 10.01
CA VAL A 26 2.03 5.38 10.24
C VAL A 26 2.37 4.49 11.44
N GLY A 27 3.58 3.93 11.51
CA GLY A 27 4.00 2.98 12.54
C GLY A 27 4.09 3.56 13.95
N ASP A 28 4.34 4.86 14.08
CA ASP A 28 4.34 5.57 15.36
C ASP A 28 2.92 5.75 15.93
N GLN A 29 1.90 5.77 15.06
CA GLN A 29 0.52 6.08 15.43
C GLN A 29 -0.37 4.83 15.49
N TYR A 30 -0.10 3.85 14.64
CA TYR A 30 -0.96 2.69 14.45
C TYR A 30 -0.18 1.40 14.69
N PRO A 31 -0.71 0.44 15.45
CA PRO A 31 -0.07 -0.85 15.61
C PRO A 31 -0.09 -1.65 14.31
N MET A 32 1.03 -2.32 14.03
CA MET A 32 1.14 -3.28 12.93
C MET A 32 0.31 -4.53 13.22
N GLU A 33 -0.53 -4.92 12.27
CA GLU A 33 -1.43 -6.07 12.30
C GLU A 33 -0.81 -7.29 11.59
N ASP A 34 -0.28 -7.10 10.38
CA ASP A 34 0.25 -8.17 9.53
C ASP A 34 1.29 -7.64 8.53
N ILE A 35 1.99 -8.54 7.83
CA ILE A 35 2.83 -8.22 6.69
C ILE A 35 2.51 -9.19 5.55
N VAL A 36 2.17 -8.66 4.38
CA VAL A 36 1.99 -9.45 3.16
C VAL A 36 3.28 -9.42 2.37
N TYR A 37 3.86 -10.59 2.09
CA TYR A 37 5.04 -10.72 1.23
C TYR A 37 4.67 -11.22 -0.17
N ASP A 38 5.43 -10.79 -1.17
CA ASP A 38 5.49 -11.46 -2.47
C ASP A 38 6.53 -12.60 -2.49
N ASP A 39 6.64 -13.30 -3.62
CA ASP A 39 7.53 -14.47 -3.77
C ASP A 39 9.03 -14.15 -3.66
N VAL A 40 9.42 -12.89 -3.85
CA VAL A 40 10.82 -12.44 -3.84
C VAL A 40 11.16 -11.62 -2.58
N GLY A 41 10.19 -11.45 -1.68
CA GLY A 41 10.36 -10.88 -0.35
C GLY A 41 10.06 -9.39 -0.23
N ASN A 42 9.48 -8.75 -1.25
CA ASN A 42 8.92 -7.40 -1.09
C ASN A 42 7.65 -7.46 -0.24
N LYS A 43 7.27 -6.36 0.39
CA LYS A 43 6.23 -6.36 1.43
C LYS A 43 5.20 -5.24 1.31
N SER A 44 4.01 -5.56 1.82
CA SER A 44 2.99 -4.60 2.24
C SER A 44 2.76 -4.75 3.74
N GLU A 45 3.09 -3.70 4.50
CA GLU A 45 2.88 -3.66 5.94
C GLU A 45 1.45 -3.20 6.24
N ILE A 46 0.76 -3.98 7.06
CA ILE A 46 -0.64 -3.75 7.37
C ILE A 46 -0.73 -3.21 8.79
N PHE A 47 -1.34 -2.05 8.94
CA PHE A 47 -1.61 -1.42 10.22
C PHE A 47 -3.12 -1.30 10.45
N ARG A 48 -3.51 -1.20 11.72
CA ARG A 48 -4.90 -1.08 12.11
C ARG A 48 -5.14 0.16 12.95
N ALA A 49 -6.05 1.01 12.49
CA ALA A 49 -6.58 2.11 13.27
C ALA A 49 -7.88 1.68 13.95
N TYR A 50 -7.77 1.30 15.23
CA TYR A 50 -8.91 0.86 16.04
C TYR A 50 -9.90 1.99 16.27
N ASP A 51 -11.20 1.71 16.09
CA ASP A 51 -12.32 2.64 16.31
C ASP A 51 -12.17 4.00 15.58
N GLN A 52 -11.51 4.01 14.43
CA GLN A 52 -11.25 5.20 13.63
C GLN A 52 -11.76 5.03 12.21
N LYS A 53 -12.37 6.09 11.68
CA LYS A 53 -12.93 6.10 10.32
C LYS A 53 -11.88 6.47 9.26
N PRO A 54 -11.98 5.91 8.04
CA PRO A 54 -10.96 6.09 7.00
C PRO A 54 -10.61 7.56 6.72
N GLU A 55 -11.61 8.44 6.67
CA GLU A 55 -11.40 9.85 6.33
C GLU A 55 -10.53 10.57 7.36
N LYS A 56 -10.70 10.21 8.65
CA LYS A 56 -9.89 10.77 9.74
C LYS A 56 -8.46 10.24 9.69
N VAL A 57 -8.30 8.94 9.40
CA VAL A 57 -7.00 8.28 9.30
C VAL A 57 -6.21 8.83 8.12
N ALA A 58 -6.82 8.92 6.94
CA ALA A 58 -6.21 9.46 5.73
C ALA A 58 -5.79 10.93 5.89
N ALA A 59 -6.63 11.75 6.54
CA ALA A 59 -6.28 13.13 6.89
C ALA A 59 -5.08 13.19 7.84
N GLY A 60 -5.05 12.35 8.89
CA GLY A 60 -3.94 12.30 9.84
C GLY A 60 -2.60 11.91 9.19
N ILE A 61 -2.62 10.97 8.24
CA ILE A 61 -1.43 10.59 7.47
C ILE A 61 -0.98 11.75 6.57
N THR A 62 -1.90 12.36 5.83
CA THR A 62 -1.61 13.53 4.97
C THR A 62 -1.03 14.71 5.77
N ASP A 63 -1.55 14.98 6.96
CA ASP A 63 -1.07 16.06 7.83
C ASP A 63 0.34 15.80 8.36
N SER A 64 0.74 14.53 8.45
CA SER A 64 2.07 14.12 8.91
C SER A 64 3.11 14.07 7.79
N GLU A 65 2.73 13.58 6.60
CA GLU A 65 3.61 13.43 5.45
C GLU A 65 2.83 13.67 4.15
N GLU A 66 3.28 14.63 3.36
CA GLU A 66 2.65 15.00 2.10
C GLU A 66 2.94 13.96 1.02
N ALA A 67 1.88 13.42 0.40
CA ALA A 67 1.97 12.49 -0.71
C ALA A 67 2.23 13.24 -2.04
N VAL A 68 2.94 12.58 -2.95
CA VAL A 68 3.18 13.07 -4.33
C VAL A 68 1.86 13.22 -5.07
N HIS A 69 0.96 12.24 -4.91
CA HIS A 69 -0.37 12.25 -5.49
C HIS A 69 -1.37 11.55 -4.57
N LYS A 70 -2.66 11.92 -4.66
CA LYS A 70 -3.73 11.31 -3.88
C LYS A 70 -5.00 11.14 -4.71
N ALA A 71 -5.68 10.02 -4.52
CA ALA A 71 -7.01 9.81 -5.08
C ALA A 71 -7.89 9.02 -4.12
N SER A 72 -9.20 9.20 -4.26
CA SER A 72 -10.19 8.56 -3.40
C SER A 72 -11.35 8.03 -4.23
N LYS A 73 -11.76 6.78 -3.97
CA LYS A 73 -12.92 6.16 -4.61
C LYS A 73 -13.57 5.17 -3.65
N ASP A 74 -14.90 5.17 -3.57
CA ASP A 74 -15.70 4.21 -2.79
C ASP A 74 -15.25 4.02 -1.33
N GLY A 75 -14.83 5.10 -0.66
CA GLY A 75 -14.38 5.06 0.74
C GLY A 75 -12.99 4.47 0.94
N ARG A 76 -12.20 4.33 -0.14
CA ARG A 76 -10.77 4.04 -0.12
C ARG A 76 -9.97 5.23 -0.61
N ASP A 77 -8.96 5.60 0.17
CA ASP A 77 -7.96 6.59 -0.19
C ASP A 77 -6.66 5.89 -0.63
N LEU A 78 -6.07 6.39 -1.71
CA LEU A 78 -4.74 6.04 -2.20
C LEU A 78 -3.83 7.27 -2.10
N MET A 79 -2.64 7.06 -1.56
CA MET A 79 -1.61 8.09 -1.42
C MET A 79 -0.29 7.55 -1.99
N LEU A 80 0.21 8.21 -3.03
CA LEU A 80 1.45 7.83 -3.69
C LEU A 80 2.61 8.59 -3.06
N TYR A 81 3.62 7.86 -2.61
CA TYR A 81 4.91 8.37 -2.18
C TYR A 81 6.01 7.78 -3.05
N ASP A 82 7.19 8.42 -3.08
CA ASP A 82 8.30 8.02 -3.96
C ASP A 82 8.66 6.53 -3.86
N ASP A 83 8.63 5.98 -2.64
CA ASP A 83 9.01 4.60 -2.32
C ASP A 83 7.85 3.73 -1.81
N TYR A 84 6.65 4.29 -1.63
CA TYR A 84 5.53 3.60 -0.98
C TYR A 84 4.17 3.98 -1.56
N LEU A 85 3.28 2.98 -1.71
CA LEU A 85 1.85 3.19 -1.86
C LEU A 85 1.19 3.03 -0.50
N VAL A 86 0.41 4.03 -0.08
CA VAL A 86 -0.46 3.91 1.08
C VAL A 86 -1.91 3.77 0.65
N GLN A 87 -2.60 2.75 1.18
CA GLN A 87 -4.05 2.60 1.07
C GLN A 87 -4.70 2.75 2.44
N VAL A 88 -5.83 3.46 2.50
CA VAL A 88 -6.63 3.60 3.72
C VAL A 88 -8.08 3.28 3.39
N TYR A 89 -8.65 2.28 4.07
CA TYR A 89 -10.04 1.89 3.85
C TYR A 89 -10.62 1.12 5.04
N GLN A 90 -11.95 1.09 5.12
CA GLN A 90 -12.67 0.44 6.20
C GLN A 90 -12.46 -1.09 6.21
N ASP A 91 -12.33 -1.69 7.39
CA ASP A 91 -12.31 -3.15 7.50
C ASP A 91 -13.74 -3.71 7.33
N THR A 92 -13.97 -4.51 6.27
CA THR A 92 -15.29 -5.09 6.00
C THR A 92 -15.69 -6.19 6.99
N GLN A 93 -14.75 -6.72 7.77
CA GLN A 93 -15.03 -7.68 8.85
C GLN A 93 -15.17 -7.00 10.23
N LYS A 94 -14.71 -5.74 10.36
CA LYS A 94 -14.76 -4.92 11.58
C LYS A 94 -14.98 -3.45 11.21
N GLU A 95 -16.22 -3.08 10.91
CA GLU A 95 -16.58 -1.78 10.32
C GLU A 95 -16.24 -0.56 11.20
N GLU A 96 -15.98 -0.76 12.49
CA GLU A 96 -15.45 0.23 13.41
C GLU A 96 -13.98 0.61 13.14
N ASP A 97 -13.22 -0.30 12.53
CA ASP A 97 -11.78 -0.17 12.29
C ASP A 97 -11.47 0.25 10.85
N THR A 98 -10.28 0.83 10.70
CA THR A 98 -9.68 1.13 9.40
C THR A 98 -8.39 0.33 9.21
N ILE A 99 -8.22 -0.21 8.00
CA ILE A 99 -6.97 -0.79 7.52
C ILE A 99 -6.14 0.28 6.86
N ILE A 100 -4.85 0.28 7.17
CA ILE A 100 -3.82 1.06 6.50
C ILE A 100 -2.83 0.08 5.91
N GLU A 101 -2.62 0.12 4.60
CA GLU A 101 -1.56 -0.65 3.94
C GLU A 101 -0.44 0.28 3.54
N VAL A 102 0.79 -0.06 3.85
CA VAL A 102 2.00 0.63 3.38
C VAL A 102 2.80 -0.36 2.55
N SER A 103 2.60 -0.31 1.24
CA SER A 103 3.25 -1.20 0.27
C SER A 103 4.52 -0.59 -0.27
N ASP A 104 5.63 -1.30 -0.20
CA ASP A 104 6.87 -0.83 -0.81
C ASP A 104 6.74 -0.78 -2.35
N LYS A 105 7.50 0.13 -2.98
CA LYS A 105 7.45 0.37 -4.43
C LYS A 105 7.66 -0.90 -5.26
N GLU A 106 8.50 -1.83 -4.82
CA GLU A 106 8.78 -3.06 -5.55
C GLU A 106 7.61 -4.05 -5.43
N PHE A 107 6.95 -4.12 -4.27
CA PHE A 107 5.71 -4.86 -4.07
C PHE A 107 4.61 -4.29 -4.94
N VAL A 108 4.45 -2.96 -4.98
CA VAL A 108 3.49 -2.28 -5.86
C VAL A 108 3.79 -2.64 -7.31
N ARG A 109 5.04 -2.43 -7.72
CA ARG A 109 5.51 -2.72 -9.06
C ARG A 109 5.34 -4.19 -9.41
N ASN A 110 5.35 -5.16 -8.50
CA ASN A 110 5.27 -6.57 -8.86
C ASN A 110 3.86 -7.16 -8.78
N ASN A 111 2.98 -6.57 -7.96
CA ASN A 111 1.71 -7.21 -7.58
C ASN A 111 0.47 -6.43 -8.05
N TYR A 112 0.59 -5.13 -8.32
CA TYR A 112 -0.50 -4.30 -8.82
C TYR A 112 -0.50 -4.22 -10.35
N ASP A 113 -1.68 -3.93 -10.89
CA ASP A 113 -1.93 -3.71 -12.31
C ASP A 113 -2.33 -2.25 -12.56
N SER A 114 -2.12 -1.74 -13.78
CA SER A 114 -2.57 -0.39 -14.15
C SER A 114 -4.07 -0.23 -13.98
N ASP A 115 -4.87 -1.24 -14.26
CA ASP A 115 -6.34 -1.16 -14.15
C ASP A 115 -6.76 -0.76 -12.73
N PHE A 116 -6.01 -1.20 -11.70
CA PHE A 116 -6.25 -0.78 -10.32
C PHE A 116 -6.07 0.72 -10.15
N PHE A 117 -5.03 1.33 -10.72
CA PHE A 117 -4.79 2.78 -10.61
C PHE A 117 -5.68 3.60 -11.56
N SER A 118 -5.95 3.06 -12.74
CA SER A 118 -6.88 3.62 -13.73
C SER A 118 -8.29 3.77 -13.14
N ASP A 119 -8.70 2.82 -12.30
CA ASP A 119 -9.96 2.89 -11.56
C ASP A 119 -10.07 4.13 -10.67
N TYR A 120 -8.95 4.65 -10.15
CA TYR A 120 -8.88 5.87 -9.34
C TYR A 120 -8.51 7.11 -10.16
N GLY A 121 -8.24 6.95 -11.47
CA GLY A 121 -7.85 8.02 -12.37
C GLY A 121 -6.42 8.53 -12.14
N ILE A 122 -5.52 7.67 -11.63
CA ILE A 122 -4.13 8.03 -11.28
C ILE A 122 -3.09 7.10 -11.92
N GLU A 123 -3.45 6.50 -13.06
CA GLU A 123 -2.61 5.54 -13.77
C GLU A 123 -1.27 6.15 -14.21
N GLU A 124 -1.31 7.35 -14.82
CA GLU A 124 -0.11 8.04 -15.30
C GLU A 124 0.83 8.41 -14.14
N GLU A 125 0.28 8.89 -13.02
CA GLU A 125 1.06 9.23 -11.82
C GLU A 125 1.66 7.98 -11.15
N ALA A 126 0.92 6.88 -11.11
CA ALA A 126 1.44 5.61 -10.58
C ALA A 126 2.54 5.04 -11.48
N GLU A 127 2.39 5.11 -12.80
CA GLU A 127 3.40 4.70 -13.77
C GLU A 127 4.69 5.52 -13.59
N GLU A 128 4.57 6.85 -13.47
CA GLU A 128 5.71 7.75 -13.25
C GLU A 128 6.42 7.47 -11.92
N VAL A 129 5.67 7.38 -10.81
CA VAL A 129 6.25 7.22 -9.47
C VAL A 129 6.88 5.83 -9.29
N TYR A 130 6.20 4.77 -9.74
CA TYR A 130 6.63 3.39 -9.48
C TYR A 130 7.39 2.73 -10.64
N ALA A 131 7.51 3.40 -11.79
CA ALA A 131 8.12 2.87 -13.00
C ALA A 131 7.53 1.50 -13.37
N MET A 132 6.19 1.41 -13.37
CA MET A 132 5.45 0.20 -13.70
C MET A 132 5.47 -0.03 -15.21
N ASP A 133 5.69 -1.28 -15.63
CA ASP A 133 5.58 -1.68 -17.04
C ASP A 133 4.21 -2.35 -17.24
N LEU A 134 3.35 -1.68 -18.01
CA LEU A 134 1.95 -2.06 -18.22
C LEU A 134 1.78 -3.10 -19.35
N ASP A 135 2.84 -3.36 -20.10
CA ASP A 135 2.81 -4.28 -21.24
C ASP A 135 3.03 -5.74 -20.78
N ASN A 136 1.93 -6.45 -20.51
CA ASN A 136 1.81 -7.91 -20.29
C ASN A 136 2.04 -8.41 -18.86
N ARG A 137 1.00 -8.31 -18.04
CA ARG A 137 0.87 -9.18 -16.88
C ARG A 137 -0.39 -10.01 -17.02
N GLY A 138 -0.21 -11.33 -17.07
CA GLY A 138 -1.30 -12.29 -16.95
C GLY A 138 -1.25 -12.90 -15.56
N GLY A 139 -2.21 -12.57 -14.70
CA GLY A 139 -2.23 -13.07 -13.32
C GLY A 139 -3.38 -12.52 -12.48
N PHE A 140 -3.53 -13.04 -11.26
CA PHE A 140 -4.35 -12.40 -10.23
C PHE A 140 -3.58 -11.21 -9.66
N PHE A 141 -4.19 -10.03 -9.70
CA PHE A 141 -3.58 -8.79 -9.22
C PHE A 141 -4.00 -8.48 -7.80
N TYR A 142 -3.03 -7.98 -7.03
CA TYR A 142 -3.29 -7.53 -5.68
C TYR A 142 -4.03 -6.19 -5.74
N THR A 143 -5.19 -6.13 -5.08
CA THR A 143 -6.03 -4.93 -4.99
C THR A 143 -6.18 -4.45 -3.56
N GLY A 144 -5.41 -5.01 -2.63
CA GLY A 144 -5.42 -4.68 -1.21
C GLY A 144 -5.53 -5.92 -0.32
N TYR A 145 -5.31 -5.69 0.98
CA TYR A 145 -5.24 -6.71 2.02
C TYR A 145 -6.58 -7.37 2.29
N ILE A 146 -7.68 -6.66 2.06
CA ILE A 146 -9.02 -7.25 2.06
C ILE A 146 -9.35 -7.67 0.63
N GLY A 147 -9.23 -8.97 0.36
CA GLY A 147 -9.42 -9.55 -0.96
C GLY A 147 -10.86 -9.39 -1.48
N GLY A 148 -10.98 -9.23 -2.81
CA GLY A 148 -12.25 -8.98 -3.50
C GLY A 148 -13.35 -10.03 -3.27
N SER A 149 -14.60 -9.62 -3.51
CA SER A 149 -15.90 -10.32 -3.41
C SER A 149 -16.21 -11.20 -2.18
N GLY A 150 -15.26 -11.46 -1.28
CA GLY A 150 -15.44 -12.31 -0.10
C GLY A 150 -14.89 -11.71 1.19
N GLY A 151 -14.30 -10.52 1.16
CA GLY A 151 -13.82 -9.78 2.34
C GLY A 151 -12.72 -10.48 3.13
N SER A 152 -12.13 -11.54 2.57
CA SER A 152 -11.11 -12.35 3.25
C SER A 152 -9.76 -11.64 3.25
N TYR A 153 -9.03 -11.71 4.35
CA TYR A 153 -7.68 -11.16 4.40
C TYR A 153 -6.73 -11.95 3.49
N VAL A 154 -5.98 -11.23 2.66
CA VAL A 154 -4.93 -11.77 1.80
C VAL A 154 -3.72 -12.11 2.68
N LYS A 155 -3.17 -13.31 2.53
CA LYS A 155 -1.96 -13.75 3.24
C LYS A 155 -0.95 -14.24 2.23
N ASN A 156 0.25 -13.66 2.23
CA ASN A 156 1.36 -13.95 1.31
C ASN A 156 0.90 -13.91 -0.17
N ALA A 157 1.13 -12.79 -0.85
CA ALA A 157 0.82 -12.59 -2.26
C ALA A 157 1.66 -13.47 -3.21
N GLY A 158 2.71 -14.11 -2.68
CA GLY A 158 3.56 -15.03 -3.41
C GLY A 158 2.83 -16.28 -3.94
N SER A 159 2.83 -16.41 -5.27
CA SER A 159 2.27 -17.49 -6.09
C SER A 159 0.76 -17.64 -6.06
N SER A 160 0.07 -16.69 -6.70
CA SER A 160 -1.41 -16.59 -6.78
C SER A 160 -2.03 -16.43 -5.39
N PRO A 161 -2.91 -15.45 -5.15
CA PRO A 161 -3.80 -15.51 -4.01
C PRO A 161 -4.67 -16.75 -4.21
N SER A 162 -4.24 -17.91 -3.70
CA SER A 162 -5.16 -18.99 -3.42
C SER A 162 -6.01 -18.37 -2.32
N VAL A 163 -7.17 -17.85 -2.71
CA VAL A 163 -8.29 -17.67 -1.81
C VAL A 163 -8.51 -19.07 -1.27
N ARG A 164 -7.82 -19.41 -0.18
CA ARG A 164 -8.18 -20.53 0.67
C ARG A 164 -9.47 -20.05 1.29
N GLN A 165 -10.54 -20.20 0.53
CA GLN A 165 -11.91 -20.17 0.98
C GLN A 165 -11.89 -21.05 2.22
N SER A 166 -11.93 -20.39 3.38
CA SER A 166 -11.93 -21.05 4.67
C SER A 166 -13.25 -21.78 4.71
N SER A 167 -13.24 -22.99 4.18
CA SER A 167 -14.32 -23.94 4.37
C SER A 167 -14.33 -24.20 5.86
N SER A 168 -15.36 -23.66 6.50
CA SER A 168 -15.77 -23.98 7.85
C SER A 168 -15.87 -25.50 8.00
N THR A 169 -14.76 -26.13 8.39
CA THR A 169 -14.72 -27.50 8.87
C THR A 169 -14.03 -27.49 10.23
N SER A 170 -14.88 -27.53 11.25
CA SER A 170 -14.55 -27.81 12.62
C SER A 170 -13.73 -29.11 12.72
N SER A 171 -12.42 -29.01 12.92
CA SER A 171 -11.63 -30.07 13.55
C SER A 171 -10.19 -29.60 13.72
N GLY A 172 -9.79 -29.33 14.97
CA GLY A 172 -8.39 -29.13 15.29
C GLY A 172 -7.57 -30.37 14.95
N VAL A 173 -6.42 -30.20 14.31
CA VAL A 173 -5.41 -31.24 14.19
C VAL A 173 -4.03 -30.62 14.39
N ARG A 174 -3.35 -31.14 15.41
CA ARG A 174 -1.98 -30.85 15.84
C ARG A 174 -0.96 -31.41 14.86
N GLY A 175 0.27 -30.91 14.99
CA GLY A 175 1.41 -31.17 14.13
C GLY A 175 1.74 -32.62 13.79
N GLY A 176 2.45 -32.77 12.67
CA GLY A 176 3.07 -34.01 12.23
C GLY A 176 4.23 -33.69 11.29
N GLY A 177 5.44 -33.62 11.84
CA GLY A 177 6.67 -33.56 11.06
C GLY A 177 6.95 -34.94 10.42
N PRO A 178 7.29 -35.03 9.12
CA PRO A 178 7.59 -36.29 8.49
C PRO A 178 9.07 -36.64 8.72
N GLY A 179 9.33 -37.43 9.75
CA GLY A 179 10.67 -37.92 10.11
C GLY A 179 10.60 -39.21 10.92
N ALA A 180 9.87 -40.22 10.42
CA ALA A 180 9.90 -41.57 10.98
C ALA A 180 9.63 -42.63 9.90
N GLY A 181 10.69 -43.38 9.57
CA GLY A 181 10.62 -44.77 9.07
C GLY A 181 10.35 -44.96 7.58
N LYS A 182 11.42 -45.25 6.82
CA LYS A 182 11.74 -46.58 6.26
C LYS A 182 13.19 -46.60 5.80
#